data_AF-A0A914TD31-F1
#
_entry.id   AF-A0A914TD31-F1
#
_cell.length_a   1.000
_cell.length_b   1.000
_cell.length_c   1.000
_cell.angle_alpha   90.00
_cell.angle_beta   90.00
_cell.angle_gamma   90.00
#
_symmetry.space_group_name_H-M   'P 1'
#
loop_
_entity.id
_entity.type
_entity.pdbx_description
1 polymer ?
#
loop_
_entity_poly.entity_id
_entity_poly.type
_entity_poly.pdbx_seq_one_letter_code
_entity_poly.pdbx_strand_id
1 'polypeptide(L)'
;MGTLVRLFKYNKVLAHRARFFMLILVTLCLMFNWANILTFNFTVICMGPNGKSANTSDIVEEPSVGYGIELTPHQKSYAMASVAIGALLANFPIIIFINKYGPRYLFTCVGLLGAAATATIPFAMKMGFTYFLITRGIQGIAFAGDMATFGSFINYWTYYKQVALFTATLCVYVQIAPVFTNPISGLLCSSQFGWPAVYYVHAAVSAILFLAFFRFYRNYPEQHPLVTDIENEKIQRGQKKELAETQKNIPYMEILKSPQVWAVFIGAIGNFAGINFVYQFSPTYLNKVILGVSHLSDSVCQLN
;
A
#
# COMPACT_ATOMS: atom_id res chain seq x y z
N MET A 1 -1.92 -21.69 20.94
CA MET A 1 -0.76 -21.59 20.01
C MET A 1 -0.24 -22.95 19.56
N GLY A 2 -0.04 -23.91 20.48
CA GLY A 2 0.32 -25.29 20.11
C GLY A 2 -0.73 -25.98 19.24
N THR A 3 -2.02 -25.75 19.48
CA THR A 3 -3.12 -26.47 18.81
C THR A 3 -3.29 -26.12 17.33
N LEU A 4 -3.23 -24.84 16.94
CA LEU A 4 -3.32 -24.41 15.53
C LEU A 4 -2.10 -24.87 14.74
N VAL A 5 -0.87 -24.66 15.25
CA VAL A 5 0.35 -25.13 14.59
C VAL A 5 0.39 -26.67 14.51
N ARG A 6 -0.10 -27.38 15.54
CA ARG A 6 -0.25 -28.85 15.50
C ARG A 6 -1.30 -29.30 14.50
N LEU A 7 -2.43 -28.60 14.36
CA LEU A 7 -3.45 -28.85 13.34
C LEU A 7 -2.89 -28.69 11.92
N PHE A 8 -2.10 -27.65 11.66
CA PHE A 8 -1.41 -27.47 10.37
C PHE A 8 -0.32 -28.53 10.12
N LYS A 9 0.40 -28.96 11.16
CA LYS A 9 1.47 -29.99 11.06
C LYS A 9 0.90 -31.39 10.82
N TYR A 10 -0.29 -31.71 11.34
CA TYR A 10 -0.94 -33.01 11.12
C TYR A 10 -1.56 -33.13 9.71
N ASN A 11 -1.90 -32.00 9.09
CA ASN A 11 -2.49 -31.97 7.76
C ASN A 11 -1.38 -31.85 6.69
N LYS A 12 -0.80 -33.00 6.28
CA LYS A 12 0.31 -33.10 5.29
C LYS A 12 0.06 -32.30 3.98
N VAL A 13 -1.19 -32.03 3.63
CA VAL A 13 -1.59 -31.23 2.45
C VAL A 13 -1.26 -29.73 2.62
N LEU A 14 -1.34 -29.20 3.84
CA LEU A 14 -1.05 -27.78 4.13
C LEU A 14 0.44 -27.51 4.39
N ALA A 15 1.19 -28.49 4.90
CA ALA A 15 2.62 -28.38 5.15
C ALA A 15 3.48 -28.23 3.89
N HIS A 16 2.93 -28.50 2.70
CA HIS A 16 3.57 -28.29 1.39
C HIS A 16 3.21 -26.95 0.71
N ARG A 17 2.41 -26.09 1.37
CA ARG A 17 1.87 -24.85 0.79
C ARG A 17 2.19 -23.61 1.62
N ALA A 18 3.14 -23.69 2.56
CA ALA A 18 3.47 -22.60 3.48
C ALA A 18 3.86 -21.31 2.72
N ARG A 19 4.59 -21.44 1.61
CA ARG A 19 4.95 -20.32 0.73
C ARG A 19 3.76 -19.55 0.14
N PHE A 20 2.65 -20.22 -0.17
CA PHE A 20 1.46 -19.57 -0.73
C PHE A 20 0.69 -18.81 0.35
N PHE A 21 0.66 -19.35 1.57
CA PHE A 21 0.10 -18.63 2.71
C PHE A 21 0.90 -17.34 2.99
N MET A 22 2.24 -17.43 2.96
CA MET A 22 3.08 -16.24 3.11
C MET A 22 2.94 -15.27 1.96
N LEU A 23 2.79 -15.75 0.72
CA LEU A 23 2.52 -14.91 -0.44
C LEU A 23 1.24 -14.09 -0.24
N ILE A 24 0.14 -14.73 0.17
CA ILE A 24 -1.13 -14.04 0.43
C ILE A 24 -0.96 -13.02 1.57
N LEU A 25 -0.30 -13.39 2.66
CA LEU A 25 -0.08 -12.50 3.80
C LEU A 25 0.75 -11.26 3.40
N VAL A 26 1.83 -11.45 2.64
CA VAL A 26 2.67 -10.36 2.14
C VAL A 26 1.87 -9.48 1.18
N THR A 27 1.17 -10.06 0.21
CA THR A 27 0.32 -9.30 -0.72
C THR A 27 -0.72 -8.46 0.02
N LEU A 28 -1.37 -8.99 1.07
CA LEU A 28 -2.31 -8.24 1.88
C LEU A 28 -1.65 -7.07 2.62
N CYS A 29 -0.45 -7.26 3.19
CA CYS A 29 0.26 -6.17 3.87
C CYS A 29 0.66 -5.06 2.89
N LEU A 30 1.20 -5.42 1.72
CA LEU A 30 1.53 -4.47 0.65
C LEU A 30 0.28 -3.71 0.18
N MET A 31 -0.84 -4.43 0.00
CA MET A 31 -2.12 -3.84 -0.40
C MET A 31 -2.62 -2.80 0.60
N PHE A 32 -2.60 -3.11 1.90
CA PHE A 32 -3.08 -2.19 2.93
C PHE A 32 -2.14 -1.00 3.15
N ASN A 33 -0.83 -1.19 2.98
CA ASN A 33 0.10 -0.06 3.01
C ASN A 33 -0.16 0.91 1.85
N TRP A 34 -0.40 0.39 0.66
CA TRP A 34 -0.81 1.20 -0.50
C TRP A 34 -2.18 1.85 -0.30
N ALA A 35 -3.15 1.13 0.28
CA ALA A 35 -4.48 1.65 0.61
C ALA A 35 -4.43 2.86 1.55
N ASN A 36 -3.54 2.84 2.55
CA ASN A 36 -3.35 3.97 3.47
C ASN A 36 -2.94 5.26 2.73
N ILE A 37 -2.13 5.15 1.68
CA ILE A 37 -1.72 6.29 0.86
C ILE A 37 -2.88 6.78 -0.01
N LEU A 38 -3.58 5.84 -0.66
CA LEU A 38 -4.71 6.12 -1.56
C LEU A 38 -5.92 6.71 -0.84
N THR A 39 -6.05 6.46 0.46
CA THR A 39 -7.13 6.99 1.29
C THR A 39 -7.28 8.51 1.11
N PHE A 40 -6.17 9.25 1.06
CA PHE A 40 -6.19 10.70 0.82
C PHE A 40 -6.75 11.09 -0.55
N ASN A 41 -6.47 10.31 -1.61
CA ASN A 41 -6.96 10.58 -2.96
C ASN A 41 -8.50 10.59 -3.02
N PHE A 42 -9.15 9.82 -2.14
CA PHE A 42 -10.60 9.78 -2.02
C PHE A 42 -11.13 10.78 -1.00
N THR A 43 -10.57 10.82 0.22
CA THR A 43 -11.10 11.65 1.31
C THR A 43 -11.05 13.15 1.00
N VAL A 44 -10.13 13.60 0.14
CA VAL A 44 -10.08 14.99 -0.34
C VAL A 44 -11.37 15.44 -1.05
N ILE A 45 -12.15 14.50 -1.59
CA ILE A 45 -13.47 14.76 -2.19
C ILE A 45 -14.49 14.99 -1.06
N CYS A 46 -14.44 14.17 -0.02
CA CYS A 46 -15.35 14.24 1.13
C CYS A 46 -15.08 15.44 2.05
N MET A 47 -13.87 16.00 2.04
CA MET A 47 -13.48 17.17 2.83
C MET A 47 -14.04 18.50 2.27
N GLY A 48 -14.50 18.50 1.01
CA GLY A 48 -15.03 19.70 0.35
C GLY A 48 -16.44 20.08 0.84
N PRO A 49 -16.86 21.34 0.63
CA PRO A 49 -18.15 21.87 1.09
C PRO A 49 -19.38 21.11 0.53
N ASN A 50 -19.22 20.37 -0.57
CA ASN A 50 -20.27 19.57 -1.20
C ASN A 50 -20.34 18.11 -0.70
N GLY A 51 -19.68 17.78 0.42
CA GLY A 51 -19.70 16.44 1.02
C GLY A 51 -21.08 16.00 1.56
N LYS A 52 -22.09 16.87 1.53
CA LYS A 52 -23.48 16.48 1.73
C LYS A 52 -24.06 16.02 0.40
N SER A 53 -24.39 14.74 0.31
CA SER A 53 -25.35 14.24 -0.68
C SER A 53 -26.56 15.18 -0.68
N ALA A 54 -26.87 15.75 -1.84
CA ALA A 54 -28.07 16.54 -2.06
C ALA A 54 -29.28 15.63 -1.81
N ASN A 55 -29.79 15.59 -0.59
CA ASN A 55 -31.11 15.10 -0.21
C ASN A 55 -31.35 15.37 1.28
N THR A 56 -31.51 16.64 1.63
CA THR A 56 -32.42 17.07 2.71
C THR A 56 -32.54 18.59 2.64
N SER A 57 -33.53 19.06 1.88
CA SER A 57 -34.26 20.24 2.29
C SER A 57 -34.82 19.93 3.68
N ASP A 58 -34.27 20.52 4.73
CA ASP A 58 -35.07 21.04 5.84
C ASP A 58 -34.18 21.83 6.81
N ILE A 59 -34.76 22.96 7.21
CA ILE A 59 -34.22 24.03 8.04
C ILE A 59 -34.22 23.54 9.50
N VAL A 60 -33.06 23.14 10.02
CA VAL A 60 -32.76 23.17 11.47
C VAL A 60 -31.28 23.45 11.65
N GLU A 61 -30.95 24.59 12.25
CA GLU A 61 -29.64 24.83 12.84
C GLU A 61 -29.44 23.87 14.03
N GLU A 62 -28.79 22.74 13.80
CA GLU A 62 -28.09 21.99 14.85
C GLU A 62 -26.57 22.16 14.67
N PRO A 63 -25.78 22.24 15.76
CA PRO A 63 -24.34 22.40 15.70
C PRO A 63 -23.67 21.08 15.33
N SER A 64 -23.86 20.60 14.10
CA SER A 64 -23.20 19.40 13.59
C SER A 64 -21.77 19.76 13.15
N VAL A 65 -20.78 19.20 13.84
CA VAL A 65 -19.32 19.36 13.69
C VAL A 65 -18.89 19.47 12.22
N GLY A 66 -18.72 20.70 11.74
CA GLY A 66 -18.28 21.02 10.39
C GLY A 66 -16.81 20.63 10.19
N TYR A 67 -16.59 19.47 9.57
CA TYR A 67 -15.27 18.99 9.14
C TYR A 67 -14.93 19.41 7.69
N GLY A 68 -15.45 20.55 7.22
CA GLY A 68 -15.18 21.07 5.88
C GLY A 68 -13.81 21.75 5.85
N ILE A 69 -12.77 21.04 5.41
CA ILE A 69 -11.45 21.61 5.17
C ILE A 69 -11.25 21.69 3.66
N GLU A 70 -11.45 22.88 3.10
CA GLU A 70 -11.20 23.10 1.68
C GLU A 70 -9.70 23.32 1.43
N LEU A 71 -9.07 22.31 0.81
CA LEU A 71 -7.68 22.40 0.37
C LEU A 71 -7.60 23.06 -1.00
N THR A 72 -6.68 24.01 -1.17
CA THR A 72 -6.39 24.60 -2.49
C THR A 72 -5.77 23.56 -3.44
N PRO A 73 -5.88 23.74 -4.78
CA PRO A 73 -5.25 22.82 -5.73
C PRO A 73 -3.75 22.63 -5.50
N HIS A 74 -3.04 23.69 -5.11
CA HIS A 74 -1.62 23.62 -4.77
C HIS A 74 -1.36 22.78 -3.51
N GLN A 75 -2.18 22.94 -2.47
CA GLN A 75 -2.08 22.12 -1.25
C GLN A 75 -2.34 20.63 -1.53
N LYS A 76 -3.30 20.31 -2.40
CA LYS A 76 -3.53 18.93 -2.84
C LYS A 76 -2.29 18.36 -3.53
N SER A 77 -1.67 19.11 -4.44
CA SER A 77 -0.44 18.71 -5.11
C SER A 77 0.73 18.50 -4.14
N TYR A 78 0.92 19.39 -3.16
CA TYR A 78 1.96 19.22 -2.14
C TYR A 78 1.73 17.99 -1.26
N ALA A 79 0.46 17.72 -0.90
CA ALA A 79 0.11 16.54 -0.13
C ALA A 79 0.38 15.23 -0.88
N MET A 80 0.22 15.21 -2.21
CA MET A 80 0.61 14.08 -3.05
C MET A 80 2.14 13.96 -3.18
N ALA A 81 2.83 15.09 -3.42
CA ALA A 81 4.28 15.12 -3.58
C ALA A 81 5.03 14.70 -2.31
N SER A 82 4.52 15.05 -1.13
CA SER A 82 5.16 14.73 0.16
C SER A 82 5.38 13.22 0.37
N VAL A 83 4.44 12.38 -0.08
CA VAL A 83 4.58 10.91 -0.02
C VAL A 83 5.72 10.44 -0.92
N ALA A 84 5.79 10.96 -2.14
CA ALA A 84 6.83 10.60 -3.10
C ALA A 84 8.23 11.01 -2.59
N ILE A 85 8.35 12.21 -2.01
CA ILE A 85 9.59 12.69 -1.41
C ILE A 85 9.99 11.80 -0.22
N GLY A 86 9.04 11.48 0.66
CA GLY A 86 9.28 10.58 1.80
C GLY A 86 9.77 9.20 1.36
N ALA A 87 9.13 8.62 0.35
CA ALA A 87 9.54 7.33 -0.21
C ALA A 87 10.94 7.38 -0.84
N LEU A 88 11.25 8.44 -1.60
CA LEU A 88 12.54 8.60 -2.27
C LEU A 88 13.70 8.67 -1.25
N LEU A 89 13.54 9.48 -0.20
CA LEU A 89 14.55 9.63 0.85
C LEU A 89 14.72 8.34 1.67
N ALA A 90 13.65 7.58 1.87
CA ALA A 90 13.67 6.37 2.67
C ALA A 90 14.21 5.13 1.93
N ASN A 91 14.22 5.11 0.60
CA ASN A 91 14.61 3.93 -0.17
C ASN A 91 16.01 3.41 0.17
N PHE A 92 17.03 4.27 0.16
CA PHE A 92 18.41 3.89 0.48
C PHE A 92 18.58 3.31 1.89
N PRO A 93 18.15 4.00 2.97
CA PRO A 93 18.29 3.46 4.31
C PRO A 93 17.49 2.17 4.50
N ILE A 94 16.29 2.06 3.94
CA ILE A 94 15.47 0.84 4.02
C ILE A 94 16.18 -0.36 3.39
N ILE A 95 16.83 -0.20 2.24
CA ILE A 95 17.60 -1.29 1.60
C ILE A 95 18.79 -1.72 2.48
N ILE A 96 19.48 -0.78 3.13
CA ILE A 96 20.57 -1.14 4.04
C ILE A 96 20.03 -1.92 5.24
N PHE A 97 18.92 -1.45 5.83
CA PHE A 97 18.30 -2.10 6.98
C PHE A 97 17.69 -3.46 6.63
N ILE A 98 17.13 -3.65 5.44
CA ILE A 98 16.52 -4.93 5.06
C ILE A 98 17.59 -6.01 4.89
N ASN A 99 18.76 -5.63 4.36
CA ASN A 99 19.87 -6.54 4.21
C ASN A 99 20.49 -6.92 5.57
N LYS A 100 20.48 -6.01 6.55
CA LYS A 100 21.08 -6.24 7.88
C LYS A 100 20.15 -6.98 8.85
N TYR A 101 18.88 -6.58 8.93
CA TYR A 101 17.92 -7.10 9.93
C TYR A 101 16.87 -8.04 9.33
N GLY A 102 16.81 -8.12 8.00
CA GLY A 102 15.83 -8.89 7.26
C GLY A 102 14.46 -8.22 7.15
N PRO A 103 13.63 -8.68 6.20
CA PRO A 103 12.30 -8.12 5.92
C PRO A 103 11.34 -8.17 7.11
N ARG A 104 11.39 -9.19 7.97
CA ARG A 104 10.42 -9.37 9.06
C ARG A 104 10.34 -8.17 10.00
N TYR A 105 11.49 -7.75 10.55
CA TYR A 105 11.52 -6.66 11.52
C TYR A 105 11.31 -5.31 10.83
N LEU A 106 12.03 -5.08 9.73
CA LEU A 106 11.95 -3.81 9.02
C LEU A 106 10.53 -3.52 8.53
N PHE A 107 9.92 -4.47 7.80
CA PHE A 107 8.62 -4.28 7.19
C PHE A 107 7.52 -4.09 8.24
N THR A 108 7.61 -4.82 9.36
CA THR A 108 6.70 -4.61 10.50
C THR A 108 6.86 -3.20 11.06
N CYS A 109 8.08 -2.75 11.34
CA CYS A 109 8.31 -1.45 11.98
C CYS A 109 7.84 -0.29 11.08
N VAL A 110 8.22 -0.30 9.80
CA VAL A 110 7.83 0.76 8.85
C VAL A 110 6.34 0.70 8.54
N GLY A 111 5.75 -0.49 8.47
CA GLY A 111 4.31 -0.67 8.27
C GLY A 111 3.47 -0.18 9.45
N LEU A 112 3.88 -0.49 10.69
CA LEU A 112 3.24 0.03 11.89
C LEU A 112 3.41 1.55 12.01
N LEU A 113 4.56 2.08 11.62
CA LEU A 113 4.78 3.53 11.52
C LEU A 113 3.83 4.17 10.50
N GLY A 114 3.64 3.54 9.34
CA GLY A 114 2.67 3.97 8.33
C GLY A 114 1.22 3.92 8.82
N ALA A 115 0.84 2.88 9.57
CA ALA A 115 -0.48 2.77 10.18
C ALA A 115 -0.71 3.86 11.24
N ALA A 116 0.29 4.14 12.09
CA ALA A 116 0.24 5.21 13.08
C ALA A 116 0.16 6.60 12.41
N ALA A 117 0.92 6.82 11.33
CA ALA A 117 0.83 8.03 10.54
C ALA A 117 -0.58 8.21 9.95
N THR A 118 -1.18 7.14 9.42
CA THR A 118 -2.57 7.16 8.91
C THR A 118 -3.56 7.54 10.00
N ALA A 119 -3.46 6.95 11.21
CA ALA A 119 -4.36 7.24 12.32
C ALA A 119 -4.25 8.68 12.84
N THR A 120 -3.08 9.31 12.69
CA THR A 120 -2.82 10.68 13.16
C THR A 120 -3.21 11.76 12.14
N ILE A 121 -3.54 11.40 10.89
CA ILE A 121 -3.92 12.37 9.85
C ILE A 121 -5.10 13.27 10.28
N PRO A 122 -6.23 12.77 10.83
CA PRO A 122 -7.33 13.64 11.24
C PRO A 122 -6.93 14.67 12.30
N PHE A 123 -6.01 14.30 13.19
CA PHE A 123 -5.47 15.20 14.21
C PHE A 123 -4.47 16.20 13.61
N ALA A 124 -3.58 15.74 12.73
CA ALA A 124 -2.61 16.59 12.05
C ALA A 124 -3.29 17.68 11.21
N MET A 125 -4.42 17.34 10.56
CA MET A 125 -5.24 18.31 9.83
C MET A 125 -5.82 19.42 10.73
N LYS A 126 -6.15 19.13 11.99
CA LYS A 126 -6.61 20.14 12.96
C LYS A 126 -5.48 21.05 13.44
N MET A 127 -4.25 20.54 13.53
CA MET A 127 -3.07 21.31 13.94
C MET A 127 -2.52 22.21 12.83
N GLY A 128 -2.70 21.81 11.57
CA GLY A 128 -2.34 22.62 10.41
C GLY A 128 -1.73 21.83 9.27
N PHE A 129 -1.66 22.47 8.10
CA PHE A 129 -1.26 21.82 6.86
C PHE A 129 0.18 21.27 6.89
N THR A 130 1.11 21.93 7.59
CA THR A 130 2.50 21.45 7.72
C THR A 130 2.58 20.12 8.46
N TYR A 131 1.85 19.95 9.56
CA TYR A 131 1.80 18.69 10.30
C TYR A 131 1.20 17.58 9.45
N PHE A 132 0.16 17.90 8.67
CA PHE A 132 -0.41 16.98 7.70
C PHE A 132 0.64 16.54 6.65
N LEU A 133 1.40 17.47 6.06
CA LEU A 133 2.48 17.12 5.12
C LEU A 133 3.54 16.19 5.74
N ILE A 134 3.91 16.41 7.00
CA ILE A 134 4.87 15.53 7.70
C ILE A 134 4.29 14.12 7.84
N THR A 135 3.04 13.99 8.31
CA THR A 135 2.40 12.65 8.43
C THR A 135 2.29 11.93 7.09
N ARG A 136 2.03 12.67 6.00
CA ARG A 136 2.03 12.13 4.62
C ARG A 136 3.42 11.69 4.18
N GLY A 137 4.46 12.47 4.50
CA GLY A 137 5.84 12.08 4.28
C GLY A 137 6.20 10.76 4.99
N ILE A 138 5.73 10.58 6.24
CA ILE A 138 5.92 9.33 7.00
C ILE A 138 5.21 8.14 6.34
N GLN A 139 4.00 8.32 5.77
CA GLN A 139 3.38 7.27 4.96
C GLN A 139 4.23 6.90 3.73
N GLY A 140 4.91 7.88 3.12
CA GLY A 140 5.88 7.63 2.05
C GLY A 140 7.07 6.77 2.50
N ILE A 141 7.59 7.02 3.70
CA ILE A 141 8.66 6.19 4.29
C ILE A 141 8.18 4.74 4.46
N ALA A 142 6.94 4.53 4.93
CA ALA A 142 6.35 3.20 5.06
C ALA A 142 6.26 2.49 3.70
N PHE A 143 5.87 3.21 2.65
CA PHE A 143 5.74 2.67 1.29
C PHE A 143 7.07 2.26 0.64
N ALA A 144 8.16 2.97 0.93
CA ALA A 144 9.48 2.54 0.47
C ALA A 144 9.87 1.12 0.97
N GLY A 145 9.30 0.70 2.10
CA GLY A 145 9.45 -0.66 2.63
C GLY A 145 8.78 -1.75 1.77
N ASP A 146 7.78 -1.41 0.98
CA ASP A 146 7.00 -2.36 0.16
C ASP A 146 7.88 -2.98 -0.92
N MET A 147 8.56 -2.16 -1.72
CA MET A 147 9.38 -2.63 -2.84
C MET A 147 10.60 -3.44 -2.36
N ALA A 148 11.22 -3.02 -1.26
CA ALA A 148 12.32 -3.77 -0.66
C ALA A 148 11.86 -5.15 -0.16
N THR A 149 10.71 -5.20 0.52
CA THR A 149 10.13 -6.45 1.04
C THR A 149 9.66 -7.37 -0.08
N PHE A 150 9.05 -6.81 -1.13
CA PHE A 150 8.69 -7.53 -2.35
C PHE A 150 9.91 -8.28 -2.91
N GLY A 151 11.01 -7.56 -3.16
CA GLY A 151 12.22 -8.17 -3.73
C GLY A 151 12.83 -9.22 -2.81
N SER A 152 12.89 -8.93 -1.51
CA SER A 152 13.41 -9.87 -0.50
C SER A 152 12.54 -11.13 -0.39
N PHE A 153 11.22 -11.01 -0.47
CA PHE A 153 10.31 -12.15 -0.46
C PHE A 153 10.52 -13.07 -1.66
N ILE A 154 10.65 -12.49 -2.86
CA ILE A 154 10.96 -13.27 -4.07
C ILE A 154 12.28 -14.02 -3.89
N ASN A 155 13.30 -13.36 -3.34
CA ASN A 155 14.61 -13.97 -3.13
C ASN A 155 14.61 -15.10 -2.08
N TYR A 156 13.86 -14.99 -0.99
CA TYR A 156 13.92 -15.99 0.09
C TYR A 156 12.84 -17.07 0.05
N TRP A 157 11.65 -16.76 -0.48
CA TRP A 157 10.47 -17.62 -0.37
C TRP A 157 10.02 -18.25 -1.68
N THR A 158 10.68 -17.92 -2.80
CA THR A 158 10.23 -18.34 -4.13
C THR A 158 11.14 -19.37 -4.79
N TYR A 159 10.53 -20.39 -5.37
CA TYR A 159 11.21 -21.37 -6.20
C TYR A 159 11.51 -20.77 -7.59
N TYR A 160 12.72 -20.95 -8.11
CA TYR A 160 13.18 -20.29 -9.35
C TYR A 160 12.22 -20.45 -10.55
N LYS A 161 11.61 -21.63 -10.75
CA LYS A 161 10.64 -21.84 -11.86
C LYS A 161 9.30 -21.11 -11.68
N GLN A 162 9.02 -20.61 -10.47
CA GLN A 162 7.76 -19.97 -10.11
C GLN A 162 7.93 -18.48 -9.73
N VAL A 163 9.11 -17.91 -9.98
CA VAL A 163 9.39 -16.48 -9.74
C VAL A 163 8.37 -15.60 -10.45
N ALA A 164 8.11 -15.84 -11.74
CA ALA A 164 7.15 -15.05 -12.50
C ALA A 164 5.72 -15.09 -11.89
N LEU A 165 5.26 -16.25 -11.44
CA LEU A 165 3.94 -16.40 -10.82
C LEU A 165 3.85 -15.64 -9.49
N PHE A 166 4.87 -15.76 -8.64
CA PHE A 166 4.91 -15.08 -7.35
C PHE A 166 5.03 -13.57 -7.52
N THR A 167 5.90 -13.11 -8.43
CA THR A 167 6.04 -11.69 -8.78
C THR A 167 4.71 -11.13 -9.30
N ALA A 168 4.04 -11.82 -10.23
CA ALA A 168 2.74 -11.39 -10.74
C ALA A 168 1.69 -11.30 -9.62
N THR A 169 1.63 -12.32 -8.74
CA THR A 169 0.68 -12.35 -7.62
C THR A 169 0.95 -11.25 -6.61
N LEU A 170 2.22 -10.94 -6.33
CA LEU A 170 2.56 -9.81 -5.48
C LEU A 170 2.08 -8.52 -6.16
N CYS A 171 2.43 -8.25 -7.42
CA CYS A 171 2.09 -7.03 -8.17
C CYS A 171 0.59 -6.69 -8.20
N VAL A 172 -0.28 -7.70 -8.08
CA VAL A 172 -1.74 -7.52 -8.02
C VAL A 172 -2.17 -6.56 -6.88
N TYR A 173 -1.37 -6.40 -5.82
CA TYR A 173 -1.69 -5.48 -4.71
C TYR A 173 -1.98 -4.04 -5.15
N VAL A 174 -1.25 -3.55 -6.18
CA VAL A 174 -1.40 -2.18 -6.69
C VAL A 174 -2.78 -1.94 -7.28
N GLN A 175 -3.34 -2.98 -7.92
CA GLN A 175 -4.64 -2.95 -8.57
C GLN A 175 -5.78 -3.19 -7.57
N ILE A 176 -5.58 -4.13 -6.65
CA ILE A 176 -6.62 -4.51 -5.68
C ILE A 176 -6.83 -3.40 -4.63
N ALA A 177 -5.78 -2.70 -4.18
CA ALA A 177 -5.93 -1.67 -3.16
C ALA A 177 -6.97 -0.59 -3.50
N PRO A 178 -6.97 0.09 -4.67
CA PRO A 178 -8.00 1.08 -5.01
C PRO A 178 -9.39 0.48 -5.17
N VAL A 179 -9.51 -0.77 -5.63
CA VAL A 179 -10.79 -1.48 -5.78
C VAL A 179 -11.50 -1.63 -4.43
N PHE A 180 -10.75 -1.86 -3.35
CA PHE A 180 -11.31 -1.92 -2.00
C PHE A 180 -11.35 -0.55 -1.31
N THR A 181 -10.30 0.25 -1.44
CA THR A 181 -10.15 1.53 -0.71
C THR A 181 -11.22 2.53 -1.12
N ASN A 182 -11.51 2.67 -2.43
CA ASN A 182 -12.41 3.72 -2.91
C ASN A 182 -13.87 3.50 -2.45
N PRO A 183 -14.50 2.32 -2.63
CA PRO A 183 -15.88 2.10 -2.17
C PRO A 183 -16.01 2.18 -0.64
N ILE A 184 -15.06 1.59 0.10
CA ILE A 184 -15.06 1.62 1.56
C ILE A 184 -14.95 3.07 2.06
N SER A 185 -14.07 3.86 1.43
CA SER A 185 -13.95 5.29 1.75
C SER A 185 -15.23 6.06 1.44
N GLY A 186 -15.92 5.76 0.35
CA GLY A 186 -17.21 6.37 0.01
C GLY A 186 -18.32 6.09 1.03
N LEU A 187 -18.44 4.83 1.44
CA LEU A 187 -19.40 4.41 2.47
C LEU A 187 -19.11 5.09 3.82
N LEU A 188 -17.84 5.14 4.22
CA LEU A 188 -17.42 5.74 5.49
C LEU A 188 -17.56 7.27 5.46
N CYS A 189 -17.24 7.93 4.34
CA CYS A 189 -17.45 9.37 4.19
C CYS A 189 -18.92 9.78 4.32
N SER A 190 -19.85 8.93 3.84
CA SER A 190 -21.30 9.19 3.90
C SER A 190 -21.91 8.85 5.27
N SER A 191 -21.14 8.21 6.15
CA SER A 191 -21.58 7.85 7.49
C SER A 191 -21.55 9.06 8.45
N GLN A 192 -22.22 8.94 9.60
CA GLN A 192 -22.24 9.96 10.66
C GLN A 192 -20.83 10.31 11.19
N PHE A 193 -19.83 9.44 10.97
CA PHE A 193 -18.46 9.64 11.42
C PHE A 193 -17.57 10.40 10.42
N GLY A 194 -18.07 10.66 9.20
CA GLY A 194 -17.42 11.47 8.18
C GLY A 194 -16.07 10.93 7.68
N TRP A 195 -15.29 11.80 7.04
CA TRP A 195 -13.97 11.44 6.50
C TRP A 195 -12.92 10.98 7.53
N PRO A 196 -12.92 11.41 8.82
CA PRO A 196 -11.95 10.90 9.78
C PRO A 196 -12.04 9.38 10.01
N ALA A 197 -13.24 8.81 9.90
CA ALA A 197 -13.48 7.38 10.08
C ALA A 197 -12.68 6.53 9.10
N VAL A 198 -12.51 7.01 7.87
CA VAL A 198 -11.76 6.32 6.81
C VAL A 198 -10.33 6.03 7.28
N TYR A 199 -9.68 7.03 7.86
CA TYR A 199 -8.30 6.92 8.34
C TYR A 199 -8.17 5.94 9.52
N TYR A 200 -9.11 5.98 10.47
CA TYR A 200 -9.07 5.08 11.62
C TYR A 200 -9.31 3.61 11.24
N VAL A 201 -10.25 3.34 10.34
CA VAL A 201 -10.51 1.97 9.85
C VAL A 201 -9.31 1.42 9.10
N HIS A 202 -8.75 2.18 8.15
CA HIS A 202 -7.58 1.74 7.39
C HIS A 202 -6.35 1.54 8.27
N ALA A 203 -6.13 2.43 9.25
CA ALA A 203 -5.05 2.28 10.22
C ALA A 203 -5.22 1.04 11.12
N ALA A 204 -6.43 0.76 11.61
CA ALA A 204 -6.70 -0.40 12.45
C ALA A 204 -6.45 -1.72 11.70
N VAL A 205 -6.95 -1.84 10.47
CA VAL A 205 -6.75 -3.05 9.65
C VAL A 205 -5.27 -3.22 9.29
N SER A 206 -4.59 -2.14 8.92
CA SER A 206 -3.15 -2.16 8.65
C SER A 206 -2.36 -2.62 9.88
N ALA A 207 -2.67 -2.08 11.07
CA ALA A 207 -1.99 -2.49 12.30
C ALA A 207 -2.18 -3.98 12.60
N ILE A 208 -3.41 -4.51 12.45
CA ILE A 208 -3.70 -5.94 12.64
C ILE A 208 -2.89 -6.80 11.67
N LEU A 209 -2.81 -6.40 10.40
CA LEU A 209 -2.07 -7.14 9.38
C LEU A 209 -0.57 -7.10 9.61
N PHE A 210 0.01 -5.96 9.98
CA PHE A 210 1.44 -5.88 10.28
C PHE A 210 1.80 -6.64 11.57
N LEU A 211 0.91 -6.69 12.56
CA LEU A 211 1.08 -7.55 13.74
C LEU A 211 0.99 -9.05 13.37
N ALA A 212 0.05 -9.41 12.49
CA ALA A 212 -0.05 -10.77 11.96
C ALA A 212 1.22 -11.13 11.15
N PHE A 213 1.71 -10.23 10.31
CA PHE A 213 2.95 -10.39 9.57
C PHE A 213 4.13 -10.61 10.52
N PHE A 214 4.32 -9.76 11.52
CA PHE A 214 5.37 -9.93 12.52
C PHE A 214 5.32 -11.31 13.20
N ARG A 215 4.11 -11.78 13.48
CA ARG A 215 3.88 -13.02 14.21
C ARG A 215 4.13 -14.26 13.35
N PHE A 216 3.61 -14.28 12.12
CA PHE A 216 3.64 -15.46 11.24
C PHE A 216 4.86 -15.48 10.33
N TYR A 217 5.27 -14.35 9.78
CA TYR A 217 6.36 -14.29 8.82
C TYR A 217 7.72 -14.60 9.47
N ARG A 218 8.60 -15.25 8.69
CA ARG A 218 9.99 -15.54 9.04
C ARG A 218 10.86 -15.20 7.84
N ASN A 219 12.06 -14.67 8.11
CA ASN A 219 12.97 -14.25 7.04
C ASN A 219 13.38 -15.42 6.15
N TYR A 220 13.75 -16.54 6.78
CA TYR A 220 14.18 -17.75 6.09
C TYR A 220 13.13 -18.85 6.21
N PRO A 221 12.86 -19.60 5.13
CA PRO A 221 11.92 -20.72 5.15
C PRO A 221 12.35 -21.82 6.14
N GLU A 222 13.66 -22.01 6.33
CA GLU A 222 14.23 -22.99 7.28
C GLU A 222 13.77 -22.77 8.73
N GLN A 223 13.51 -21.52 9.10
CA GLN A 223 13.12 -21.13 10.46
C GLN A 223 11.61 -21.21 10.67
N HIS A 224 10.84 -21.53 9.62
CA HIS A 224 9.40 -21.48 9.66
C HIS A 224 8.80 -22.84 10.06
N PRO A 225 7.99 -22.92 11.14
CA PRO A 225 7.53 -24.20 11.69
C PRO A 225 6.57 -24.98 10.78
N LEU A 226 6.00 -24.34 9.75
CA LEU A 226 5.12 -24.99 8.76
C LEU A 226 5.85 -25.41 7.48
N VAL A 227 7.13 -25.07 7.31
CA VAL A 227 7.91 -25.46 6.13
C VAL A 227 8.45 -26.87 6.36
N THR A 228 8.21 -27.75 5.39
CA THR A 228 8.73 -29.13 5.40
C THR A 228 10.13 -29.16 4.80
N ASP A 229 10.99 -30.09 5.23
CA ASP A 229 12.36 -30.25 4.69
C ASP A 229 12.39 -30.40 3.16
N ILE A 230 11.41 -31.10 2.59
CA ILE A 230 11.24 -31.26 1.14
C ILE A 230 10.96 -29.90 0.45
N GLU A 231 10.14 -29.04 1.06
CA GLU A 231 9.83 -27.71 0.50
C GLU A 231 11.05 -26.78 0.63
N ASN A 232 11.77 -26.87 1.73
CA ASN A 232 13.00 -26.11 1.96
C ASN A 232 14.09 -26.50 0.94
N GLU A 233 14.34 -27.79 0.72
CA GLU A 233 15.28 -28.25 -0.31
C GLU A 233 14.87 -27.75 -1.69
N LYS A 234 13.57 -27.77 -2.00
CA LYS A 234 13.05 -27.26 -3.28
C LYS A 234 13.35 -25.78 -3.48
N ILE A 235 13.17 -24.93 -2.46
CA ILE A 235 13.46 -23.50 -2.54
C ILE A 235 14.97 -23.26 -2.70
N GLN A 236 15.79 -23.98 -1.94
CA GLN A 236 17.24 -23.81 -1.98
C GLN A 236 17.89 -24.35 -3.26
N ARG A 237 17.28 -25.35 -3.89
CA ARG A 237 17.74 -25.95 -5.14
C ARG A 237 17.66 -24.90 -6.27
N GLY A 238 18.78 -24.22 -6.51
CA GLY A 238 18.95 -23.18 -7.53
C GLY A 238 19.48 -21.85 -6.97
N GLN A 239 19.06 -21.47 -5.75
CA GLN A 239 19.40 -20.15 -5.19
C GLN A 239 20.86 -20.01 -4.72
N LYS A 240 21.44 -21.06 -4.12
CA LYS A 240 22.78 -20.99 -3.51
C LYS A 240 23.94 -20.87 -4.53
N LYS A 241 23.74 -21.28 -5.79
CA LYS A 241 24.80 -21.22 -6.82
C LYS A 241 24.87 -19.87 -7.53
N GLU A 242 23.75 -19.26 -7.90
CA GLU A 242 23.76 -17.97 -8.63
C GLU A 242 24.08 -16.76 -7.73
N LEU A 243 23.59 -16.73 -6.49
CA LEU A 243 23.73 -15.55 -5.63
C LEU A 243 25.19 -15.32 -5.16
N ALA A 244 25.90 -16.41 -4.85
CA ALA A 244 27.27 -16.36 -4.33
C ALA A 244 28.31 -15.97 -5.40
N GLU A 245 28.07 -16.31 -6.66
CA GLU A 245 28.95 -15.93 -7.79
C GLU A 245 28.70 -14.48 -8.23
N THR A 246 27.44 -14.00 -8.18
CA THR A 246 27.08 -12.66 -8.69
C THR A 246 27.42 -11.51 -7.72
N GLN A 247 27.47 -11.76 -6.41
CA GLN A 247 27.67 -10.69 -5.41
C GLN A 247 29.11 -10.18 -5.27
N LYS A 248 30.10 -10.85 -5.87
CA LYS A 248 31.50 -10.60 -5.51
C LYS A 248 32.10 -9.32 -6.10
N ASN A 249 31.51 -8.75 -7.17
CA ASN A 249 31.80 -7.40 -7.69
C ASN A 249 30.76 -7.02 -8.74
N ILE A 250 29.70 -6.31 -8.36
CA ILE A 250 28.72 -5.78 -9.33
C ILE A 250 29.30 -4.48 -9.92
N PRO A 251 29.59 -4.41 -11.24
CA PRO A 251 30.20 -3.24 -11.85
C PRO A 251 29.15 -2.15 -12.09
N TYR A 252 28.74 -1.45 -11.03
CA TYR A 252 27.69 -0.42 -11.09
C TYR A 252 27.93 0.65 -12.15
N MET A 253 29.18 1.09 -12.34
CA MET A 253 29.53 2.11 -13.34
C MET A 253 29.42 1.62 -14.78
N GLU A 254 29.69 0.35 -15.05
CA GLU A 254 29.52 -0.24 -16.38
C GLU A 254 28.03 -0.38 -16.71
N ILE A 255 27.21 -0.77 -15.72
CA ILE A 255 25.75 -0.86 -15.86
C ILE A 255 25.16 0.52 -16.19
N LEU A 256 25.59 1.58 -15.51
CA LEU A 256 25.09 2.94 -15.75
C LEU A 256 25.52 3.53 -17.11
N LYS A 257 26.58 3.01 -17.72
CA LYS A 257 27.01 3.44 -19.07
C LYS A 257 26.25 2.73 -20.20
N SER A 258 25.58 1.61 -19.92
CA SER A 258 24.86 0.83 -20.93
C SER A 258 23.60 1.58 -21.42
N PRO A 259 23.45 1.84 -22.73
CA PRO A 259 22.26 2.50 -23.27
C PRO A 259 20.98 1.66 -23.12
N GLN A 260 21.12 0.33 -23.07
CA GLN A 260 19.99 -0.59 -22.86
C GLN A 260 19.36 -0.38 -21.47
N VAL A 261 20.18 -0.11 -20.45
CA VAL A 261 19.70 0.17 -19.10
C VAL A 261 18.88 1.47 -19.09
N TRP A 262 19.35 2.50 -19.78
CA TRP A 262 18.61 3.77 -19.90
C TRP A 262 17.31 3.62 -20.69
N ALA A 263 17.29 2.83 -21.77
CA ALA A 263 16.07 2.56 -22.51
C ALA A 263 15.00 1.88 -21.62
N VAL A 264 15.40 0.89 -20.83
CA VAL A 264 14.51 0.22 -19.85
C VAL A 264 14.07 1.20 -18.76
N PHE A 265 14.96 2.05 -18.28
CA PHE A 265 14.66 3.02 -17.24
C PHE A 265 13.63 4.07 -17.70
N ILE A 266 13.81 4.63 -18.90
CA ILE A 266 12.88 5.59 -19.51
C ILE A 266 11.52 4.90 -19.76
N GLY A 267 11.52 3.67 -20.29
CA GLY A 267 10.29 2.90 -20.48
C GLY A 267 9.55 2.64 -19.16
N ALA A 268 10.28 2.31 -18.10
CA ALA A 268 9.70 2.12 -16.77
C ALA A 268 9.09 3.42 -16.23
N ILE A 269 9.79 4.56 -16.36
CA ILE A 269 9.25 5.87 -15.97
C ILE A 269 7.95 6.17 -16.71
N GLY A 270 7.91 5.99 -18.03
CA GLY A 270 6.71 6.21 -18.83
C GLY A 270 5.53 5.34 -18.38
N ASN A 271 5.79 4.05 -18.16
CA ASN A 271 4.79 3.10 -17.69
C ASN A 271 4.25 3.48 -16.29
N PHE A 272 5.13 3.74 -15.32
CA PHE A 272 4.71 4.12 -13.97
C PHE A 272 4.03 5.48 -13.92
N ALA A 273 4.46 6.46 -14.74
CA ALA A 273 3.79 7.75 -14.85
C ALA A 273 2.36 7.60 -15.38
N GLY A 274 2.16 6.82 -16.45
CA GLY A 274 0.83 6.56 -17.01
C GLY A 274 -0.11 5.88 -16.02
N ILE A 275 0.37 4.82 -15.35
CA ILE A 275 -0.42 4.07 -14.37
C ILE A 275 -0.79 4.95 -13.16
N ASN A 276 0.17 5.67 -12.58
CA ASN A 276 -0.09 6.52 -11.41
C ASN A 276 -1.04 7.68 -11.75
N PHE A 277 -0.94 8.25 -12.95
CA PHE A 277 -1.86 9.28 -13.41
C PHE A 277 -3.31 8.79 -13.39
N VAL A 278 -3.56 7.60 -13.95
CA VAL A 278 -4.90 7.01 -13.93
C VAL A 278 -5.39 6.79 -12.50
N TYR A 279 -4.58 6.23 -11.60
CA TYR A 279 -5.02 6.00 -10.21
C TYR A 279 -5.30 7.26 -9.42
N GLN A 280 -4.45 8.28 -9.58
CA GLN A 280 -4.53 9.48 -8.77
C GLN A 280 -5.74 10.33 -9.15
N PHE A 281 -6.06 10.39 -10.45
CA PHE A 281 -7.14 11.23 -10.96
C PHE A 281 -8.43 10.47 -11.27
N SER A 282 -8.43 9.13 -11.32
CA SER A 282 -9.64 8.34 -11.61
C SER A 282 -10.81 8.70 -10.69
N PRO A 283 -10.68 8.76 -9.34
CA PRO A 283 -11.81 9.12 -8.48
C PRO A 283 -12.35 10.53 -8.75
N THR A 284 -11.44 11.48 -9.02
CA THR A 284 -11.81 12.87 -9.33
C THR A 284 -12.49 12.99 -10.68
N TYR A 285 -12.01 12.24 -11.69
CA TYR A 285 -12.57 12.22 -13.03
C TYR A 285 -13.98 11.61 -13.04
N LEU A 286 -14.18 10.46 -12.37
CA LEU A 286 -15.49 9.83 -12.24
C LEU A 286 -16.50 10.76 -11.55
N ASN A 287 -16.09 11.45 -10.49
CA ASN A 287 -16.95 12.39 -9.77
C ASN A 287 -17.30 13.63 -10.61
N LYS A 288 -16.31 14.27 -11.23
CA LYS A 288 -16.53 15.52 -11.97
C LYS A 288 -17.22 15.34 -13.31
N VAL A 289 -16.87 14.30 -14.06
CA VAL A 289 -17.32 14.13 -15.45
C VAL A 289 -18.56 13.25 -15.53
N ILE A 290 -18.54 12.08 -14.90
CA ILE A 290 -19.65 11.11 -15.06
C ILE A 290 -20.81 11.46 -14.14
N LEU A 291 -20.56 11.70 -12.86
CA LEU A 291 -21.61 12.11 -11.92
C LEU A 291 -22.03 13.58 -12.11
N GLY A 292 -21.12 14.45 -12.58
CA GLY A 292 -21.47 15.82 -12.96
C GLY A 292 -22.45 15.87 -14.15
N VAL A 293 -22.28 15.00 -15.14
CA VAL A 293 -23.19 14.90 -16.30
C VAL A 293 -24.54 14.29 -15.92
N SER A 294 -24.61 13.32 -14.99
CA SER A 294 -25.90 12.78 -14.53
C SER A 294 -26.72 13.82 -13.77
N HIS A 295 -26.10 14.62 -12.89
CA HIS A 295 -26.80 15.72 -12.21
C HIS A 295 -27.29 16.80 -13.17
N LEU A 296 -26.56 17.10 -14.24
CA LEU A 296 -27.00 18.02 -15.30
C LEU A 296 -28.14 17.43 -16.14
N SER A 297 -28.11 16.12 -16.43
CA SER A 297 -29.18 15.43 -17.14
C SER A 297 -30.48 15.40 -16.32
N ASP A 298 -30.40 15.11 -15.03
CA ASP A 298 -31.56 15.06 -14.14
C ASP A 298 -32.18 16.44 -13.93
N SER A 299 -31.36 17.49 -13.84
CA SER A 299 -31.85 18.88 -13.73
C SER A 299 -32.45 19.41 -15.04
N VAL A 300 -31.99 18.95 -16.21
CA VAL A 300 -32.64 19.25 -17.50
C VAL A 300 -33.97 18.49 -17.65
N CYS A 301 -34.07 17.26 -17.14
CA CYS A 301 -35.32 16.49 -17.15
C CYS A 301 -36.39 17.01 -16.18
N GLN A 302 -36.03 17.73 -15.12
CA GLN A 302 -37.01 18.34 -14.20
C GLN A 302 -37.52 19.72 -14.63
N LEU A 303 -36.96 20.31 -15.69
CA LEU A 303 -37.37 21.61 -16.24
C LEU A 303 -38.31 21.48 -17.46
N ASN A 304 -38.70 20.27 -17.86
CA ASN A 304 -39.71 19.97 -18.87
C ASN A 304 -40.87 19.17 -18.25
#